data_AF-A0A6M3J0R8-F1
#
_entry.id   AF-A0A6M3J0R8-F1
#
_cell.length_a   1.000
_cell.length_b   1.000
_cell.length_c   1.000
_cell.angle_alpha   90.00
_cell.angle_beta   90.00
_cell.angle_gamma   90.00
#
_symmetry.space_group_name_H-M   'P 1'
#
loop_
_entity.id
_entity.type
_entity.pdbx_description
1 polymer ?
#
loop_
_entity_poly.entity_id
_entity_poly.type
_entity_poly.pdbx_seq_one_letter_code
_entity_poly.pdbx_strand_id
1 'polypeptide(L)'
;MKKTVIKKHCDKLFSELVREAGCCFRCQKKEYLQCAHIVSRRYLQTRYDFNNAICLCRGCHKYFTEHPLEWEIWIEKTFGKRYYKRLRDKALKYAKIDYEEIVYKLKRGSRK
;
A
#
# COMPACT_ATOMS: atom_id res chain seq x y z
N MET A 1 12.88 -20.75 -5.50
CA MET A 1 13.18 -19.50 -6.26
C MET A 1 14.08 -18.59 -5.42
N LYS A 2 14.96 -17.76 -6.01
CA LYS A 2 15.75 -16.79 -5.23
C LYS A 2 14.82 -15.80 -4.50
N LYS A 3 15.09 -15.47 -3.23
CA LYS A 3 14.27 -14.58 -2.37
C LYS A 3 13.89 -13.26 -3.05
N THR A 4 14.81 -12.66 -3.80
CA THR A 4 14.59 -11.43 -4.56
C THR A 4 13.50 -11.56 -5.63
N VAL A 5 13.37 -12.74 -6.26
CA VAL A 5 12.37 -13.01 -7.29
C VAL A 5 10.97 -13.11 -6.65
N ILE A 6 10.85 -13.82 -5.52
CA ILE A 6 9.57 -13.96 -4.81
C ILE A 6 9.10 -12.60 -4.30
N LYS A 7 10.00 -11.77 -3.76
CA LYS A 7 9.68 -10.39 -3.34
C LYS A 7 9.12 -9.56 -4.50
N LYS A 8 9.76 -9.59 -5.67
CA LYS A 8 9.26 -8.89 -6.88
C LYS A 8 7.87 -9.40 -7.30
N HIS A 9 7.63 -10.70 -7.17
CA HIS A 9 6.32 -11.29 -7.45
C HIS A 9 5.26 -10.78 -6.47
N CYS A 10 5.55 -10.73 -5.17
CA CYS A 10 4.66 -10.15 -4.16
C CYS A 10 4.33 -8.67 -4.47
N ASP A 11 5.36 -7.88 -4.81
CA ASP A 11 5.20 -6.47 -5.16
C ASP A 11 4.26 -6.28 -6.36
N LYS A 12 4.40 -7.13 -7.38
CA LYS A 12 3.54 -7.09 -8.58
C LYS A 12 2.10 -7.44 -8.21
N LEU A 13 1.88 -8.60 -7.58
CA LEU A 13 0.55 -9.09 -7.21
C LEU A 13 -0.18 -8.09 -6.30
N PHE A 14 0.48 -7.60 -5.25
CA PHE A 14 -0.13 -6.64 -4.33
C PHE A 14 -0.54 -5.34 -5.04
N SER A 15 0.33 -4.82 -5.91
CA SER A 15 0.05 -3.61 -6.69
C SER A 15 -1.12 -3.80 -7.66
N GLU A 16 -1.24 -4.97 -8.29
CA GLU A 16 -2.39 -5.34 -9.13
C GLU A 16 -3.68 -5.35 -8.32
N LEU A 17 -3.69 -6.07 -7.19
CA LEU A 17 -4.86 -6.19 -6.30
C LEU A 17 -5.33 -4.83 -5.75
N VAL A 18 -4.41 -3.93 -5.38
CA VAL A 18 -4.77 -2.56 -4.94
C VAL A 18 -5.44 -1.77 -6.07
N ARG A 19 -4.99 -1.96 -7.32
CA ARG A 19 -5.53 -1.24 -8.49
C ARG A 19 -6.83 -1.83 -9.02
N GLU A 20 -7.25 -3.01 -8.59
CA GLU A 20 -8.58 -3.57 -8.88
C GLU A 20 -9.72 -2.67 -8.38
N ALA A 21 -9.43 -1.71 -7.48
CA ALA A 21 -10.36 -0.63 -7.14
C ALA A 21 -10.87 0.15 -8.37
N GLY A 22 -10.14 0.14 -9.49
CA GLY A 22 -10.61 0.60 -10.79
C GLY A 22 -10.67 2.12 -10.96
N CYS A 23 -10.39 2.89 -9.92
CA CYS A 23 -10.37 4.35 -9.97
C CYS A 23 -9.43 4.94 -8.90
N CYS A 24 -9.04 6.20 -9.11
CA CYS A 24 -8.29 6.98 -8.14
C CYS A 24 -9.18 7.31 -6.95
N PHE A 25 -8.74 6.93 -5.75
CA PHE A 25 -9.47 7.20 -4.51
C PHE A 25 -9.73 8.70 -4.27
N ARG A 26 -8.81 9.59 -4.69
CA ARG A 26 -8.95 11.04 -4.50
C ARG A 26 -9.81 11.72 -5.57
N CYS A 27 -9.59 11.40 -6.85
CA CYS A 27 -10.17 12.17 -7.96
C CYS A 27 -11.00 11.33 -8.96
N GLN A 28 -11.23 10.06 -8.66
CA GLN A 28 -12.04 9.12 -9.44
C GLN A 28 -11.58 8.83 -10.89
N LYS A 29 -10.45 9.41 -11.34
CA LYS A 29 -9.82 9.07 -12.63
C LYS A 29 -9.53 7.57 -12.72
N LYS A 30 -9.86 6.95 -13.85
CA LYS A 30 -9.70 5.49 -14.10
C LYS A 30 -8.39 5.11 -14.80
N GLU A 31 -7.62 6.09 -15.24
CA GLU A 31 -6.39 5.90 -16.02
C GLU A 31 -5.13 6.03 -15.17
N TYR A 32 -4.06 5.36 -15.62
CA TYR A 32 -2.72 5.42 -15.02
C TYR A 32 -2.73 5.17 -13.51
N LEU A 33 -3.48 4.15 -13.09
CA LEU A 33 -3.64 3.78 -11.68
C LEU A 33 -2.34 3.19 -11.10
N GLN A 34 -2.06 3.55 -9.86
CA GLN A 34 -0.88 3.17 -9.11
C GLN A 34 -1.26 2.78 -7.68
N CYS A 35 -0.50 1.86 -7.10
CA CYS A 35 -0.56 1.53 -5.68
C CYS A 35 0.24 2.57 -4.90
N ALA A 36 -0.44 3.41 -4.12
CA ALA A 36 0.17 4.39 -3.23
C ALA A 36 0.14 3.86 -1.79
N HIS A 37 1.32 3.76 -1.16
CA HIS A 37 1.44 3.30 0.23
C HIS A 37 1.24 4.47 1.21
N ILE A 38 0.37 4.30 2.20
CA ILE A 38 0.11 5.27 3.28
C ILE A 38 1.36 5.50 4.13
N VAL A 39 1.93 4.41 4.64
CA VAL A 39 3.25 4.36 5.27
C VAL A 39 4.22 3.70 4.29
N SER A 40 5.39 4.32 4.10
CA SER A 40 6.39 3.95 3.08
C SER A 40 6.59 2.43 2.93
N ARG A 41 6.62 1.97 1.68
CA ARG A 41 6.91 0.57 1.32
C ARG A 41 8.25 0.04 1.84
N ARG A 42 9.15 0.89 2.35
CA ARG A 42 10.40 0.47 3.01
C ARG A 42 10.14 -0.39 4.25
N TYR A 43 9.01 -0.16 4.93
CA TYR A 43 8.60 -0.91 6.10
C TYR A 43 7.91 -2.20 5.69
N LEU A 44 8.59 -3.32 5.86
CA LEU A 44 8.09 -4.60 5.35
C LEU A 44 6.82 -5.09 6.07
N GLN A 45 6.60 -4.69 7.33
CA GLN A 45 5.44 -5.11 8.12
C GLN A 45 4.09 -4.63 7.57
N THR A 46 4.09 -3.53 6.81
CA THR A 46 2.89 -2.94 6.23
C THR A 46 2.96 -2.89 4.70
N ARG A 47 4.03 -3.38 4.09
CA ARG A 47 4.25 -3.30 2.63
C ARG A 47 3.16 -3.99 1.81
N TYR A 48 2.65 -5.12 2.32
CA TYR A 48 1.61 -5.92 1.68
C TYR A 48 0.31 -5.93 2.48
N ASP A 49 0.10 -4.92 3.33
CA ASP A 49 -1.12 -4.72 4.08
C ASP A 49 -2.07 -3.85 3.25
N PHE A 50 -3.27 -4.36 2.93
CA PHE A 50 -4.26 -3.61 2.16
C PHE A 50 -4.76 -2.36 2.89
N ASN A 51 -4.68 -2.32 4.23
CA ASN A 51 -4.97 -1.10 4.98
C ASN A 51 -3.88 -0.02 4.79
N ASN A 52 -2.70 -0.39 4.32
CA ASN A 52 -1.58 0.53 4.10
C ASN A 52 -1.46 0.98 2.64
N ALA A 53 -2.40 0.66 1.76
CA ALA A 53 -2.30 1.00 0.35
C ALA A 53 -3.65 1.44 -0.23
N ILE A 54 -3.60 2.41 -1.13
CA ILE A 54 -4.76 2.91 -1.86
C ILE A 54 -4.44 3.06 -3.34
N CYS A 55 -5.48 2.96 -4.16
CA CYS A 55 -5.37 3.19 -5.60
C CYS A 55 -5.41 4.70 -5.88
N LEU A 56 -4.36 5.26 -6.49
CA LEU A 56 -4.32 6.64 -6.96
C LEU A 56 -3.93 6.69 -8.44
N CYS A 57 -4.43 7.67 -9.18
CA CYS A 57 -3.88 7.96 -10.51
C CYS A 57 -2.47 8.56 -10.37
N ARG A 58 -1.65 8.44 -11.42
CA ARG A 58 -0.28 8.98 -11.48
C ARG A 58 -0.19 10.44 -11.01
N GLY A 59 -1.15 11.29 -11.39
CA GLY A 59 -1.15 12.71 -11.01
C GLY A 59 -1.31 12.92 -9.51
N CYS A 60 -2.30 12.28 -8.88
CA CYS A 60 -2.51 12.38 -7.43
C CYS A 60 -1.38 11.73 -6.64
N HIS A 61 -0.86 10.61 -7.13
CA HIS A 61 0.25 9.92 -6.46
C HIS A 61 1.54 10.75 -6.50
N LYS A 62 1.86 11.35 -7.66
CA LYS A 62 3.00 12.27 -7.81
C LYS A 62 2.84 13.48 -6.88
N TYR A 63 1.68 14.11 -6.88
CA TYR A 63 1.38 15.25 -6.00
C TYR A 63 1.73 14.94 -4.54
N PHE A 64 1.19 13.86 -3.97
CA PHE A 64 1.46 13.52 -2.57
C PHE A 64 2.89 13.03 -2.31
N THR A 65 3.59 12.54 -3.33
CA THR A 65 5.02 12.24 -3.22
C THR A 65 5.85 13.52 -3.05
N GLU A 66 5.46 14.58 -3.75
CA GLU A 66 6.10 15.90 -3.69
C GLU A 66 5.61 16.73 -2.49
N HIS A 67 4.44 16.42 -1.93
CA HIS A 67 3.79 17.15 -0.83
C HIS A 67 3.51 16.22 0.38
N PRO A 68 4.55 15.70 1.07
CA PRO A 68 4.39 14.69 2.11
C PRO A 68 3.64 15.18 3.37
N LEU A 69 3.72 16.48 3.71
CA LEU A 69 2.94 17.05 4.82
C LEU A 69 1.44 17.03 4.50
N GLU A 70 1.08 17.38 3.26
CA GLU A 70 -0.30 17.31 2.80
C GLU A 70 -0.81 15.88 2.68
N TRP A 71 0.07 14.94 2.33
CA TRP A 71 -0.26 13.52 2.38
C TRP A 71 -0.70 13.08 3.77
N GLU A 72 0.08 13.41 4.80
CA GLU A 72 -0.26 13.06 6.19
C GLU A 72 -1.60 13.67 6.61
N ILE A 73 -1.80 14.97 6.33
CA ILE A 73 -3.07 15.67 6.63
C ILE A 73 -4.24 15.01 5.89
N TRP A 74 -4.09 14.69 4.61
CA TRP A 74 -5.15 14.08 3.81
C TRP A 74 -5.50 12.67 4.31
N ILE A 75 -4.50 11.86 4.67
CA ILE A 75 -4.72 10.53 5.26
C ILE A 75 -5.44 10.64 6.61
N GLU A 76 -5.02 11.55 7.49
CA GLU A 76 -5.68 11.73 8.79
C GLU A 76 -7.13 12.21 8.65
N LYS A 77 -7.41 13.11 7.70
CA LYS A 77 -8.79 13.54 7.39
C LYS A 77 -9.64 12.43 6.78
N THR A 78 -9.04 11.58 5.95
CA THR A 78 -9.75 10.54 5.20
C THR A 78 -10.04 9.30 6.06
N PHE A 79 -9.07 8.83 6.83
CA PHE A 79 -9.15 7.57 7.58
C PHE A 79 -9.15 7.76 9.10
N GLY A 80 -8.86 8.97 9.58
CA GLY A 80 -8.74 9.29 10.98
C GLY A 80 -7.31 9.12 11.53
N LYS A 81 -6.94 9.99 12.46
CA LYS A 81 -5.63 9.98 13.14
C LYS A 81 -5.29 8.63 13.81
N ARG A 82 -6.29 7.97 14.42
CA ARG A 82 -6.09 6.65 15.05
C ARG A 82 -5.72 5.57 14.03
N TYR A 83 -6.27 5.63 12.83
CA TYR A 83 -5.95 4.69 11.75
C TYR A 83 -4.51 4.85 11.31
N TYR A 84 -4.10 6.09 11.04
CA TYR A 84 -2.74 6.39 10.62
C TYR A 84 -1.71 6.02 11.70
N LYS A 85 -1.99 6.34 12.97
CA LYS A 85 -1.13 5.93 14.09
C LYS A 85 -0.95 4.40 14.15
N ARG A 86 -2.02 3.63 14.01
CA ARG A 86 -1.97 2.16 14.00
C ARG A 86 -1.05 1.61 12.90
N LEU A 87 -1.11 2.19 11.71
CA LEU A 87 -0.23 1.79 10.60
C LEU A 87 1.23 2.13 10.90
N ARG A 88 1.51 3.32 11.45
CA ARG A 88 2.87 3.71 11.85
C ARG A 88 3.42 2.78 12.93
N ASP A 89 2.64 2.50 13.96
CA ASP A 89 3.01 1.59 15.05
C ASP A 89 3.30 0.18 14.50
N LYS A 90 2.47 -0.33 13.56
CA LYS A 90 2.69 -1.62 12.90
C LYS A 90 3.95 -1.63 12.02
N ALA A 91 4.20 -0.55 11.28
CA ALA A 91 5.33 -0.44 10.35
C ALA A 91 6.70 -0.52 11.05
N LEU A 92 6.79 -0.05 12.29
CA LEU A 92 8.01 -0.04 13.09
C LEU A 92 8.28 -1.33 13.85
N LYS A 93 7.33 -2.27 13.88
CA LYS A 93 7.56 -3.58 14.51
C LYS A 93 8.61 -4.37 13.73
N TYR A 94 9.41 -5.16 14.43
CA TYR A 94 10.26 -6.15 13.81
C TYR A 94 9.55 -7.50 13.75
N ALA A 95 9.50 -8.09 12.56
CA ALA A 95 9.13 -9.49 12.36
C ALA A 95 9.81 -10.03 11.10
N LYS A 96 10.17 -11.31 11.13
CA LYS A 96 10.68 -12.01 9.95
C LYS A 96 9.56 -12.08 8.90
N ILE A 97 9.90 -11.74 7.66
CA ILE A 97 8.96 -11.79 6.55
C ILE A 97 9.09 -13.12 5.82
N ASP A 98 7.98 -13.85 5.74
CA ASP A 98 7.81 -15.00 4.87
C ASP A 98 7.11 -14.57 3.57
N TYR A 99 7.87 -14.58 2.47
CA TYR A 99 7.33 -14.18 1.18
C TYR A 99 6.42 -15.23 0.54
N GLU A 100 6.59 -16.51 0.88
CA GLU A 100 5.74 -17.58 0.36
C GLU A 100 4.35 -17.49 0.99
N GLU A 101 4.30 -17.23 2.30
CA GLU A 101 3.05 -16.95 3.01
C GLU A 101 2.34 -15.71 2.44
N ILE A 102 3.08 -14.64 2.12
CA ILE A 102 2.51 -13.44 1.48
C ILE A 102 1.89 -13.80 0.14
N VAL A 103 2.60 -14.52 -0.74
CA VAL A 103 2.04 -14.93 -2.04
C VAL A 103 0.76 -15.74 -1.85
N TYR A 104 0.75 -16.68 -0.90
CA TYR A 104 -0.41 -17.48 -0.57
C TYR A 104 -1.61 -16.60 -0.14
N LYS A 105 -1.39 -15.65 0.77
CA LYS A 105 -2.41 -14.70 1.24
C LYS A 105 -2.97 -13.83 0.11
N LEU A 106 -2.09 -13.29 -0.73
CA LEU A 106 -2.49 -12.44 -1.87
C LEU A 106 -3.34 -13.21 -2.89
N LYS A 107 -2.97 -14.46 -3.21
CA LYS A 107 -3.72 -15.28 -4.17
C LYS A 107 -5.10 -15.71 -3.69
N ARG A 108 -5.28 -15.88 -2.38
CA ARG A 108 -6.58 -16.29 -1.79
C ARG A 108 -7.54 -15.13 -1.52
N GLY A 109 -7.14 -13.90 -1.82
CA GLY A 109 -7.96 -12.72 -1.56
C GLY A 109 -8.27 -12.50 -0.08
N SER A 110 -7.44 -13.03 0.84
CA SER A 110 -7.65 -12.83 2.27
C SER A 110 -7.26 -11.40 2.64
N ARG A 111 -8.19 -10.47 2.48
CA ARG A 111 -8.05 -9.04 2.78
C ARG A 111 -8.18 -8.72 4.28
N LYS A 112 -8.04 -9.73 5.15
CA LYS A 112 -8.20 -9.61 6.61
C LYS A 112 -6.92 -9.16 7.29
#